data_AF-A0A521LQK9-F1
#
_entry.id   AF-A0A521LQK9-F1
#
_cell.length_a   1.000
_cell.length_b   1.000
_cell.length_c   1.000
_cell.angle_alpha   90.00
_cell.angle_beta   90.00
_cell.angle_gamma   90.00
#
_symmetry.space_group_name_H-M   'P 1'
#
loop_
_entity.id
_entity.type
_entity.pdbx_description
1 polymer ?
#
loop_
_entity_poly.entity_id
_entity_poly.type
_entity_poly.pdbx_seq_one_letter_code
_entity_poly.pdbx_strand_id
1 'polypeptide(L)' 'MKNILIIGIGAGDPDYVTVQAVKALNRVDVFFLMDKGASKSKLRGLREEICRRHIAPGR' A
#
# COMPACT_ATOMS: atom_id res chain seq x y z
N MET A 1 -4.94 20.95 -5.96
CA MET A 1 -4.25 20.15 -7.00
C MET A 1 -4.31 18.68 -6.59
N LYS A 2 -4.40 17.74 -7.54
CA LYS A 2 -4.43 16.30 -7.25
C LYS A 2 -3.01 15.75 -7.26
N ASN A 3 -2.64 15.00 -6.22
CA ASN A 3 -1.30 14.41 -6.08
C ASN A 3 -1.40 12.90 -6.24
N ILE A 4 -0.49 12.31 -7.03
CA ILE A 4 -0.33 10.86 -7.13
C ILE A 4 0.88 10.46 -6.30
N LEU A 5 0.67 9.58 -5.32
CA LEU A 5 1.74 9.06 -4.48
C LEU A 5 2.12 7.66 -4.95
N ILE A 6 3.40 7.48 -5.28
CA ILE A 6 3.97 6.18 -5.57
C ILE A 6 4.62 5.68 -4.28
N ILE A 7 4.00 4.69 -3.65
CA ILE A 7 4.44 4.14 -2.36
C ILE A 7 5.12 2.80 -2.62
N GLY A 8 6.41 2.72 -2.31
CA GLY A 8 7.16 1.47 -2.35
C GLY A 8 6.74 0.51 -1.23
N ILE A 9 6.62 -0.77 -1.54
CA ILE A 9 6.16 -1.83 -0.61
C ILE A 9 7.27 -2.82 -0.22
N GLY A 10 8.53 -2.49 -0.51
CA GLY A 10 9.66 -3.37 -0.23
C GLY A 10 9.71 -4.63 -1.12
N ALA A 11 10.50 -5.61 -0.68
CA ALA A 11 10.87 -6.80 -1.46
C ALA A 11 9.92 -8.01 -1.30
N GLY A 12 8.74 -7.83 -0.70
CA GLY A 12 7.74 -8.90 -0.57
C GLY A 12 7.34 -9.28 0.86
N ASP A 13 7.83 -8.56 1.86
CA ASP A 13 7.42 -8.67 3.26
C ASP A 13 6.66 -7.39 3.68
N PRO A 14 5.50 -7.49 4.36
CA PRO A 14 4.75 -6.32 4.82
C PRO A 14 5.55 -5.38 5.73
N ASP A 15 6.55 -5.89 6.46
CA ASP A 15 7.33 -5.11 7.41
C ASP A 15 8.48 -4.32 6.74
N TYR A 16 8.71 -4.52 5.44
CA TYR A 16 9.72 -3.80 4.65
C TYR A 16 9.25 -2.43 4.14
N VAL A 17 8.20 -1.88 4.74
CA VAL A 17 7.72 -0.52 4.44
C VAL A 17 8.47 0.53 5.25
N THR A 18 8.68 1.70 4.66
CA THR A 18 9.33 2.81 5.37
C THR A 18 8.32 3.58 6.22
N VAL A 19 8.82 4.29 7.25
CA VAL A 19 7.99 5.23 8.03
C VAL A 19 7.34 6.30 7.14
N GLN A 20 8.01 6.71 6.06
CA GLN A 20 7.44 7.65 5.08
C GLN A 20 6.28 7.03 4.29
N ALA A 21 6.40 5.76 3.90
CA ALA A 21 5.31 5.02 3.27
C ALA A 21 4.09 4.94 4.20
N VAL A 22 4.29 4.62 5.48
CA VAL A 22 3.21 4.60 6.48
C VAL A 22 2.53 5.96 6.62
N LYS A 23 3.29 7.06 6.68
CA LYS A 23 2.74 8.42 6.69
C LYS A 23 1.97 8.75 5.42
N ALA A 24 2.41 8.23 4.27
CA ALA A 24 1.73 8.42 3.00
C ALA A 24 0.41 7.64 2.95
N LEU A 25 0.39 6.37 3.37
CA LEU A 25 -0.84 5.56 3.49
C LEU A 25 -1.87 6.30 4.35
N ASN A 26 -1.43 6.85 5.48
CA ASN A 26 -2.22 7.69 6.38
C ASN A 26 -2.34 9.15 5.93
N ARG A 27 -2.26 9.45 4.65
CA ARG A 27 -2.74 10.74 4.11
C ARG A 27 -3.47 10.63 2.78
N VAL A 28 -3.49 9.44 2.19
CA VAL A 28 -4.17 9.16 0.92
C VAL A 28 -5.68 9.08 1.13
N ASP A 29 -6.41 9.58 0.14
CA ASP A 29 -7.88 9.53 0.09
C ASP A 29 -8.38 8.37 -0.79
N VAL A 30 -7.63 8.00 -1.83
CA VAL A 30 -8.01 6.94 -2.79
C VAL A 30 -6.81 6.04 -3.10
N PHE A 31 -7.00 4.73 -2.95
CA PHE A 31 -5.98 3.71 -3.22
C PHE A 31 -6.19 3.04 -4.58
N PHE A 32 -5.14 2.99 -5.39
CA PHE A 32 -5.08 2.18 -6.61
C PHE A 32 -4.17 0.98 -6.38
N LEU A 33 -4.76 -0.18 -6.13
CA LEU A 33 -4.01 -1.43 -6.02
C LEU A 33 -3.90 -2.07 -7.39
N MET A 34 -2.74 -1.91 -8.03
CA MET A 34 -2.50 -2.48 -9.35
C MET A 34 -2.44 -4.01 -9.30
N ASP A 35 -3.32 -4.64 -10.09
CA ASP A 35 -3.28 -6.06 -10.36
C ASP A 35 -2.61 -6.31 -11.73
N LYS A 36 -1.68 -7.27 -11.79
CA LYS A 36 -1.04 -7.70 -13.05
C LYS A 36 -1.63 -9.03 -13.54
N GLY A 37 -2.94 -9.21 -13.34
CA GLY A 37 -3.68 -10.38 -13.82
C GLY A 37 -3.37 -11.67 -13.05
N ALA A 38 -3.93 -12.78 -13.55
CA ALA A 38 -4.01 -14.06 -12.86
C ALA A 38 -2.68 -14.64 -12.34
N SER A 39 -1.52 -14.20 -12.84
CA SER A 39 -0.22 -14.71 -12.40
C SER A 39 0.33 -14.06 -11.10
N LYS A 40 -0.33 -13.02 -10.54
CA LYS A 40 0.20 -12.29 -9.36
C LYS A 40 -0.82 -11.94 -8.27
N SER A 41 -1.80 -12.81 -8.00
CA SER A 41 -2.74 -12.65 -6.86
C SER A 41 -2.02 -12.38 -5.53
N LYS A 42 -0.83 -12.98 -5.34
CA LYS A 42 0.01 -12.80 -4.14
C LYS A 42 0.43 -11.34 -3.89
N LEU A 43 0.70 -10.56 -4.94
CA LEU A 43 1.09 -9.15 -4.78
C LEU A 43 -0.09 -8.26 -4.38
N ARG A 44 -1.30 -8.61 -4.82
CA ARG A 44 -2.49 -7.91 -4.39
C ARG A 44 -2.73 -8.13 -2.89
N GLY A 45 -2.72 -9.38 -2.45
CA GLY A 45 -2.88 -9.72 -1.04
C GLY A 45 -1.82 -9.06 -0.15
N LEU A 46 -0.56 -8.99 -0.60
CA LEU A 46 0.49 -8.26 0.12
C LEU A 46 0.16 -6.77 0.31
N ARG A 47 -0.36 -6.10 -0.73
CA ARG A 47 -0.72 -4.68 -0.64
C ARG A 47 -1.91 -4.46 0.28
N GLU A 48 -2.92 -5.33 0.20
CA GLU A 48 -4.07 -5.31 1.10
C GLU A 48 -3.61 -5.50 2.56
N GLU A 49 -2.69 -6.42 2.81
CA GLU A 49 -2.11 -6.67 4.12
C GLU A 49 -1.32 -5.46 4.66
N ILE A 50 -0.50 -4.81 3.82
CA ILE A 50 0.22 -3.58 4.18
C ILE A 50 -0.76 -2.48 4.57
N CYS A 51 -1.82 -2.27 3.78
CA CYS A 51 -2.86 -1.29 4.11
C CYS A 51 -3.53 -1.63 5.45
N ARG A 52 -3.91 -2.88 5.66
CA ARG A 52 -4.56 -3.35 6.89
C ARG A 52 -3.70 -3.13 8.14
N ARG A 53 -2.39 -3.33 8.06
CA ARG A 53 -1.47 -3.16 9.21
C ARG A 53 -1.22 -1.70 9.56
N HIS A 54 -1.15 -0.82 8.57
CA HIS A 54 -0.56 0.51 8.74
C HIS A 54 -1.54 1.67 8.59
N ILE A 55 -2.72 1.47 8.02
CA ILE A 55 -3.76 2.52 7.99
C ILE A 55 -4.43 2.58 9.36
N ALA A 56 -4.44 3.76 9.95
CA ALA A 56 -5.04 4.00 11.25
C ALA A 56 -6.57 3.83 11.18
N PRO A 57 -7.21 3.28 12.24
CA PRO A 57 -8.66 3.20 12.32
C PRO A 57 -9.34 4.56 12.15
N GLY A 58 -10.47 4.59 11.44
CA GLY A 58 -11.23 5.83 11.21
C GLY A 58 -10.67 6.70 10.08
N ARG A 59 -9.68 6.19 9.34
CA ARG A 59 -9.31 6.67 8.01
C ARG A 59 -10.00 5.84 6.93
#